data_AF-A0A7X6DNP1-F1
#
_entry.id   AF-A0A7X6DNP1-F1
#
_cell.length_a   1.000
_cell.length_b   1.000
_cell.length_c   1.000
_cell.angle_alpha   90.00
_cell.angle_beta   90.00
_cell.angle_gamma   90.00
#
_symmetry.space_group_name_H-M   'P 1'
#
loop_
_entity.id
_entity.type
_entity.pdbx_description
1 polymer ?
#
loop_
_entity_poly.entity_id
_entity_poly.type
_entity_poly.pdbx_seq_one_letter_code
_entity_poly.pdbx_strand_id
1 'polypeptide(L)'
;MSITESYEKKDEKKFLSSLDPSFKSLPSFKEQLLRDLATFSEMKIDMKIDRVEVRQESISTAVHWGGVWKREPGAPPLEKKGHALFVWTTGETPLLLEIRGDPPFGIIQGGI
;
A
#
# COMPACT_ATOMS: atom_id res chain seq x y z
N MET A 1 -2.06 -4.38 -14.06
CA MET A 1 -1.02 -4.02 -13.10
C MET A 1 -1.68 -3.76 -11.75
N SER A 2 -1.28 -4.50 -10.71
CA SER A 2 -1.82 -4.36 -9.36
C SER A 2 -1.21 -3.16 -8.61
N ILE A 3 -1.73 -2.83 -7.44
CA ILE A 3 -1.18 -1.78 -6.55
C ILE A 3 0.23 -2.14 -6.05
N THR A 4 0.48 -3.42 -5.82
CA THR A 4 1.78 -3.95 -5.41
C THR A 4 2.78 -3.79 -6.55
N GLU A 5 2.41 -4.22 -7.77
CA GLU A 5 3.27 -4.09 -8.94
C GLU A 5 3.59 -2.64 -9.29
N SER A 6 2.63 -1.70 -9.13
CA SER A 6 2.89 -0.28 -9.37
C SER A 6 3.83 0.31 -8.33
N TYR A 7 3.76 -0.13 -7.06
CA TYR A 7 4.71 0.27 -6.01
C TYR A 7 6.13 -0.23 -6.31
N GLU A 8 6.29 -1.52 -6.62
CA GLU A 8 7.58 -2.12 -6.94
C GLU A 8 8.25 -1.48 -8.16
N LYS A 9 7.45 -1.17 -9.19
CA LYS A 9 7.92 -0.51 -10.42
C LYS A 9 8.06 1.00 -10.30
N LYS A 10 7.74 1.58 -9.14
CA LYS A 10 7.78 3.02 -8.91
C LYS A 10 6.88 3.80 -9.87
N ASP A 11 5.80 3.18 -10.36
CA ASP A 11 4.81 3.81 -11.23
C ASP A 11 3.81 4.57 -10.36
N GLU A 12 4.23 5.77 -9.96
CA GLU A 12 3.44 6.68 -9.12
C GLU A 12 2.06 6.93 -9.72
N LYS A 13 1.99 7.26 -11.02
CA LYS A 13 0.73 7.60 -11.69
C LYS A 13 -0.25 6.43 -11.60
N LYS A 14 0.20 5.21 -11.87
CA LYS A 14 -0.65 4.03 -11.79
C LYS A 14 -1.05 3.72 -10.35
N PHE A 15 -0.13 3.84 -9.40
CA PHE A 15 -0.45 3.67 -7.98
C PHE A 15 -1.55 4.64 -7.56
N LEU A 16 -1.36 5.94 -7.81
CA LEU A 16 -2.29 6.99 -7.41
C LEU A 16 -3.66 6.86 -8.09
N SER A 17 -3.72 6.34 -9.33
CA SER A 17 -5.01 6.07 -10.00
C SER A 17 -5.86 4.99 -9.34
N SER A 18 -5.27 4.19 -8.43
CA SER A 18 -5.98 3.15 -7.69
C SER A 18 -6.55 3.68 -6.36
N LEU A 19 -6.32 4.94 -6.02
CA LEU A 19 -6.73 5.56 -4.77
C LEU A 19 -8.01 6.38 -4.97
N ASP A 20 -8.95 6.23 -4.06
CA ASP A 20 -10.16 7.04 -4.07
C ASP A 20 -9.85 8.48 -3.58
N PRO A 21 -10.36 9.54 -4.24
CA PRO A 21 -10.16 10.91 -3.77
C PRO A 21 -10.70 11.19 -2.36
N SER A 22 -11.69 10.42 -1.90
CA SER A 22 -12.26 10.51 -0.55
C SER A 22 -11.41 9.84 0.54
N PHE A 23 -10.29 9.20 0.17
CA PHE A 23 -9.37 8.61 1.14
C PHE A 23 -8.82 9.70 2.08
N LYS A 24 -9.34 9.74 3.31
CA LYS A 24 -9.08 10.80 4.31
C LYS A 24 -7.59 11.05 4.56
N SER A 25 -6.78 10.00 4.60
CA SER A 25 -5.33 10.09 4.85
C SER A 25 -4.50 10.10 3.57
N LEU A 26 -5.11 10.35 2.42
CA LEU A 26 -4.46 10.38 1.11
C LEU A 26 -3.24 11.31 1.05
N PRO A 27 -3.25 12.54 1.60
CA PRO A 27 -2.06 13.40 1.56
C PRO A 27 -0.86 12.77 2.28
N SER A 28 -1.02 12.34 3.53
CA SER A 28 0.04 11.67 4.30
C SER A 28 0.50 10.36 3.65
N PHE A 29 -0.43 9.62 3.05
CA PHE A 29 -0.11 8.39 2.32
C PHE A 29 0.76 8.69 1.11
N LYS A 30 0.35 9.68 0.30
CA LYS A 30 1.09 10.13 -0.88
C LYS A 30 2.50 10.59 -0.51
N GLU A 31 2.65 11.36 0.55
CA GLU A 31 3.98 11.78 1.01
C GLU A 31 4.85 10.59 1.42
N GLN A 32 4.30 9.60 2.12
CA GLN A 32 5.05 8.39 2.48
C GLN A 32 5.45 7.59 1.25
N LEU A 33 4.51 7.40 0.32
CA LEU A 33 4.77 6.75 -0.96
C LEU A 33 5.91 7.45 -1.70
N LEU A 34 5.83 8.77 -1.88
CA LEU A 34 6.85 9.55 -2.59
C LEU A 34 8.21 9.46 -1.90
N ARG A 35 8.26 9.45 -0.55
CA ARG A 35 9.50 9.24 0.19
C ARG A 35 10.10 7.86 -0.08
N ASP A 36 9.31 6.81 -0.08
CA ASP A 36 9.78 5.45 -0.37
C ASP A 36 10.30 5.36 -1.81
N LEU A 37 9.54 5.90 -2.77
CA LEU A 37 9.93 5.95 -4.18
C LEU A 37 11.20 6.78 -4.39
N ALA A 38 11.46 7.83 -3.61
CA ALA A 38 12.70 8.59 -3.70
C ALA A 38 13.89 7.88 -3.02
N THR A 39 13.63 7.12 -1.95
CA THR A 39 14.68 6.55 -1.09
C THR A 39 15.25 5.23 -1.61
N PHE A 40 14.42 4.38 -2.21
CA PHE A 40 14.80 3.01 -2.55
C PHE A 40 14.91 2.80 -4.05
N SER A 41 16.04 2.27 -4.52
CA SER A 41 16.25 1.88 -5.91
C SER A 41 15.56 0.57 -6.27
N GLU A 42 15.47 -0.36 -5.31
CA GLU A 42 14.81 -1.67 -5.47
C GLU A 42 13.79 -1.86 -4.35
N MET A 43 12.60 -2.32 -4.72
CA MET A 43 11.53 -2.67 -3.79
C MET A 43 10.85 -3.93 -4.31
N LYS A 44 10.72 -4.93 -3.45
CA LYS A 44 9.98 -6.17 -3.71
C LYS A 44 9.06 -6.45 -2.56
N ILE A 45 7.82 -6.79 -2.84
CA ILE A 45 6.73 -6.97 -1.88
C ILE A 45 5.99 -8.26 -2.21
N ASP A 46 5.94 -9.16 -1.23
CA ASP A 46 5.02 -10.29 -1.22
C ASP A 46 3.79 -9.90 -0.38
N MET A 47 2.60 -10.05 -0.97
CA MET A 47 1.33 -9.84 -0.27
C MET A 47 0.49 -11.11 -0.33
N LYS A 48 -0.09 -11.46 0.80
CA LYS A 48 -0.99 -12.60 0.93
C LYS A 48 -2.27 -12.18 1.59
N ILE A 49 -3.38 -12.55 0.98
CA ILE A 49 -4.71 -12.24 1.48
C ILE A 49 -5.06 -13.26 2.57
N ASP A 50 -5.32 -12.74 3.76
CA ASP A 50 -5.78 -13.53 4.90
C ASP A 50 -7.30 -13.69 4.87
N ARG A 51 -8.01 -12.59 4.58
CA ARG A 51 -9.46 -12.55 4.61
C ARG A 51 -10.01 -11.47 3.70
N VAL A 52 -11.13 -11.78 3.06
CA VAL A 52 -11.94 -10.82 2.32
C VAL A 52 -13.32 -10.74 2.98
N GLU A 53 -13.75 -9.52 3.33
CA GLU A 53 -15.13 -9.23 3.73
C GLU A 53 -15.76 -8.33 2.68
N VAL A 54 -16.93 -8.73 2.17
CA VAL A 54 -17.71 -7.93 1.22
C VAL A 54 -18.93 -7.36 1.94
N ARG A 55 -19.09 -6.05 1.88
CA ARG A 55 -20.26 -5.30 2.35
C ARG A 55 -20.92 -4.62 1.16
N GLN A 56 -22.12 -4.08 1.37
CA GLN A 56 -22.88 -3.44 0.29
C GLN A 56 -22.15 -2.27 -0.38
N GLU A 57 -21.33 -1.53 0.37
CA GLU A 57 -20.66 -0.31 -0.12
C GLU A 57 -19.13 -0.42 -0.14
N SER A 58 -18.56 -1.49 0.44
CA SER A 58 -17.11 -1.65 0.53
C SER A 58 -16.66 -3.10 0.57
N ILE A 59 -15.41 -3.31 0.15
CA ILE A 59 -14.71 -4.59 0.25
C ILE A 59 -13.53 -4.37 1.18
N SER A 60 -13.39 -5.17 2.24
CA SER A 60 -12.25 -5.12 3.14
C SER A 60 -11.37 -6.33 2.91
N THR A 61 -10.08 -6.12 2.65
CA THR A 61 -9.09 -7.17 2.42
C THR A 61 -8.02 -7.09 3.52
N ALA A 62 -8.01 -8.06 4.42
CA ALA A 62 -6.93 -8.24 5.38
C ALA A 62 -5.79 -8.99 4.69
N VAL A 63 -4.57 -8.49 4.85
CA VAL A 63 -3.37 -9.09 4.28
C VAL A 63 -2.26 -9.17 5.33
N HIS A 64 -1.37 -10.14 5.14
CA HIS A 64 -0.01 -10.06 5.61
C HIS A 64 0.92 -9.79 4.44
N TRP A 65 1.98 -9.06 4.71
CA TRP A 65 2.94 -8.66 3.69
C TRP A 65 4.37 -8.84 4.21
N GLY A 66 5.27 -9.12 3.28
CA GLY A 66 6.72 -9.12 3.47
C GLY A 66 7.36 -8.31 2.37
N GLY A 67 8.41 -7.57 2.69
CA GLY A 67 9.06 -6.70 1.72
C GLY A 67 10.55 -6.59 1.92
N VAL A 68 11.24 -6.30 0.82
CA VAL A 68 12.67 -6.06 0.75
C VAL A 68 12.90 -4.75 0.01
N TRP A 69 13.60 -3.83 0.66
CA TRP A 69 13.98 -2.52 0.11
C TRP A 69 15.49 -2.40 0.05
N LYS A 70 16.03 -1.83 -1.02
CA LYS A 70 17.45 -1.42 -1.10
C LYS A 70 17.57 0.02 -1.56
N ARG A 71 18.47 0.76 -0.93
CA ARG A 71 18.72 2.18 -1.24
C ARG A 71 19.41 2.34 -2.59
N GLU A 72 20.43 1.53 -2.83
CA GLU A 72 21.10 1.41 -4.14
C GLU A 72 21.41 -0.07 -4.46
N PRO A 73 21.70 -0.40 -5.73
CA PRO A 73 22.11 -1.75 -6.11
C PRO A 73 23.33 -2.22 -5.31
N GLY A 74 23.22 -3.37 -4.66
CA GLY A 74 24.28 -3.94 -3.81
C GLY A 74 24.30 -3.45 -2.36
N ALA A 75 23.47 -2.46 -1.99
CA ALA A 75 23.30 -2.08 -0.60
C ALA A 75 22.66 -3.24 0.22
N PRO A 76 22.95 -3.33 1.53
CA PRO A 76 22.27 -4.27 2.41
C PRO A 76 20.74 -4.12 2.33
N PRO A 77 19.99 -5.22 2.23
CA PRO A 77 18.53 -5.16 2.19
C PRO A 77 17.97 -4.71 3.54
N LEU A 78 16.99 -3.83 3.48
CA LEU A 78 16.05 -3.61 4.58
C LEU A 78 14.88 -4.57 4.38
N GLU A 79 14.69 -5.50 5.31
CA GLU A 79 13.56 -6.43 5.29
C GLU A 79 12.52 -6.01 6.32
N LYS A 80 11.25 -6.00 5.93
CA LYS A 80 10.13 -5.77 6.85
C LYS A 80 8.98 -6.69 6.51
N LYS A 81 8.12 -6.92 7.49
CA LYS A 81 6.86 -7.63 7.33
C LYS A 81 5.83 -7.02 8.27
N GLY A 82 4.56 -7.23 7.96
CA GLY A 82 3.47 -6.72 8.77
C GLY A 82 2.12 -7.15 8.23
N HIS A 83 1.08 -6.53 8.77
CA HIS A 83 -0.30 -6.74 8.36
C HIS A 83 -0.90 -5.43 7.89
N ALA A 84 -1.86 -5.51 6.97
CA ALA A 84 -2.64 -4.36 6.55
C ALA A 84 -4.10 -4.74 6.31
N LEU A 85 -4.98 -3.77 6.49
CA LEU A 85 -6.36 -3.83 6.07
C LEU A 85 -6.57 -2.79 4.97
N PHE A 86 -6.89 -3.26 3.77
CA PHE A 86 -7.28 -2.42 2.65
C PHE A 86 -8.81 -2.35 2.58
N VAL A 87 -9.37 -1.15 2.50
CA VAL A 87 -10.80 -0.94 2.27
C VAL A 87 -10.97 -0.37 0.87
N TRP A 88 -11.78 -1.02 0.06
CA TRP A 88 -12.03 -0.68 -1.33
C TRP A 88 -13.49 -0.29 -1.54
N THR A 89 -13.76 0.58 -2.51
CA THR A 89 -15.14 0.78 -3.01
C THR A 89 -15.65 -0.50 -3.67
N THR A 90 -16.98 -0.67 -3.68
CA THR A 90 -17.64 -1.66 -4.54
C THR A 90 -17.89 -1.09 -5.93
N GLY A 91 -17.82 -1.92 -6.97
CA GLY A 91 -18.13 -1.52 -8.35
C GLY A 91 -17.22 -2.20 -9.38
N GLU A 92 -17.37 -1.82 -10.65
CA GLU A 92 -16.55 -2.37 -11.75
C GLU A 92 -15.07 -2.01 -11.63
N THR A 93 -14.75 -0.87 -11.03
CA THR A 93 -13.38 -0.42 -10.77
C THR A 93 -13.23 -0.05 -9.30
N PRO A 94 -12.94 -1.02 -8.41
CA PRO A 94 -12.70 -0.76 -7.00
C PRO A 94 -11.51 0.20 -6.80
N LEU A 95 -11.73 1.25 -6.01
CA LEU A 95 -10.73 2.22 -5.61
C LEU A 95 -10.43 2.05 -4.13
N LEU A 96 -9.18 2.27 -3.73
CA LEU A 96 -8.75 2.16 -2.35
C LEU A 96 -9.21 3.38 -1.54
N LEU A 97 -10.14 3.15 -0.63
CA LEU A 97 -10.74 4.15 0.26
C LEU A 97 -9.90 4.37 1.52
N GLU A 98 -9.27 3.31 2.03
CA GLU A 98 -8.55 3.35 3.29
C GLU A 98 -7.49 2.26 3.37
N ILE A 99 -6.40 2.56 4.08
CA ILE A 99 -5.40 1.57 4.50
C ILE A 99 -5.13 1.74 5.99
N ARG A 100 -5.12 0.61 6.71
CA ARG A 100 -4.74 0.54 8.13
C ARG A 100 -3.70 -0.57 8.33
N GLY A 101 -2.90 -0.48 9.39
CA GLY A 101 -1.97 -1.53 9.80
C GLY A 101 -0.53 -1.07 9.89
N ASP A 102 0.40 -1.96 9.59
CA ASP A 102 1.84 -1.74 9.72
C ASP A 102 2.40 -0.94 8.53
N PRO A 103 3.32 0.03 8.76
CA PRO A 103 4.05 0.70 7.69
C PRO A 103 4.89 -0.29 6.85
N PRO A 104 5.02 -0.10 5.53
CA PRO A 104 4.76 1.15 4.81
C PRO A 104 3.36 1.29 4.23
N PHE A 105 2.53 0.24 4.25
CA PHE A 105 1.18 0.29 3.69
C PHE A 105 0.17 0.87 4.67
N GLY A 106 0.30 0.56 5.96
CA GLY A 106 -0.46 1.22 7.01
C GLY A 106 0.15 2.57 7.37
N ILE A 107 -0.62 3.63 7.24
CA ILE A 107 -0.30 4.89 7.91
C ILE A 107 -0.59 4.62 9.39
N ILE A 108 0.39 4.86 10.26
CA ILE A 108 0.10 5.01 11.68
C ILE A 108 -0.82 6.23 11.78
N GLN A 109 -2.14 6.01 11.79
CA GLN A 109 -3.04 7.01 12.35
C GLN A 109 -2.62 7.08 13.81
N GLY A 110 -1.95 8.17 14.18
CA GLY A 110 -1.68 8.50 15.57
C GLY A 110 -3.00 8.40 16.33
N GLY A 111 -3.14 7.33 17.08
CA GLY A 111 -4.22 7.12 18.02
C GLY A 111 -3.70 7.53 19.39
N ILE A 112 -4.25 8.64 19.87
CA ILE A 112 -4.22 9.23 21.23
C ILE A 112 -2.86 9.71 21.74
#